data_AF-A0A7X3PS89-F1
#
_entry.id   AF-A0A7X3PS89-F1
#
_cell.length_a   1.000
_cell.length_b   1.000
_cell.length_c   1.000
_cell.angle_alpha   90.00
_cell.angle_beta   90.00
_cell.angle_gamma   90.00
#
_symmetry.space_group_name_H-M   'P 1'
#
loop_
_entity.id
_entity.type
_entity.pdbx_description
1 polymer ?
#
loop_
_entity_poly.entity_id
_entity_poly.type
_entity_poly.pdbx_seq_one_letter_code
_entity_poly.pdbx_strand_id
1 'polypeptide(L)'
;ALTADRSNWGAVLFDVEEGEIYQAAVRENIEIADRTGGGDSFASGVVAALLDGRGAADAVQWGAAHGILVQECIGDTTMVTRDDVEKEVARALKGGGVSALR
;
A
#
# COMPACT_ATOMS: atom_id res chain seq x y z
N ALA A 1 -8.22 5.48 -19.44
CA ALA A 1 -9.38 4.75 -18.91
C ALA A 1 -8.88 3.69 -17.94
N LEU A 2 -9.53 3.53 -16.78
CA LEU A 2 -9.21 2.44 -15.86
C LEU A 2 -9.59 1.09 -16.48
N THR A 3 -8.80 0.07 -16.20
CA THR A 3 -8.97 -1.32 -16.67
C THR A 3 -8.63 -2.28 -15.53
N ALA A 4 -8.74 -3.59 -15.77
CA ALA A 4 -8.26 -4.58 -14.81
C ALA A 4 -6.74 -4.45 -14.55
N ASP A 5 -5.98 -4.10 -15.59
CA ASP A 5 -4.52 -3.97 -15.54
C ASP A 5 -4.08 -2.54 -15.19
N ARG A 6 -5.00 -1.57 -15.10
CA ARG A 6 -4.72 -0.20 -14.68
C ARG A 6 -5.78 0.31 -13.71
N SER A 7 -5.45 0.34 -12.42
CA SER A 7 -6.38 0.68 -11.34
C SER A 7 -5.85 1.79 -10.44
N ASN A 8 -6.76 2.43 -9.72
CA ASN A 8 -6.41 3.19 -8.52
C ASN A 8 -6.35 2.24 -7.32
N TRP A 9 -5.44 2.50 -6.39
CA TRP A 9 -5.24 1.71 -5.18
C TRP A 9 -5.27 2.58 -3.94
N GLY A 10 -6.03 2.16 -2.95
CA GLY A 10 -6.12 2.82 -1.65
C GLY A 10 -6.40 1.80 -0.56
N ALA A 11 -6.33 2.23 0.68
CA ALA A 11 -6.65 1.38 1.81
C ALA A 11 -7.22 2.19 2.97
N VAL A 12 -7.94 1.49 3.84
CA VAL A 12 -8.53 2.03 5.06
C VAL A 12 -8.19 1.09 6.21
N LEU A 13 -7.85 1.67 7.36
CA LEU A 13 -7.61 0.97 8.62
C LEU A 13 -8.51 1.58 9.69
N PHE A 14 -9.29 0.74 10.37
CA PHE A 14 -10.09 1.17 11.51
C PHE A 14 -9.37 0.82 12.80
N ASP A 15 -9.04 1.82 13.60
CA ASP A 15 -8.52 1.65 14.95
C ASP A 15 -9.70 1.51 15.92
N VAL A 16 -9.81 0.34 16.56
CA VAL A 16 -10.91 0.03 17.48
C VAL A 16 -10.72 0.68 18.85
N GLU A 17 -9.47 0.91 19.27
CA GLU A 17 -9.15 1.52 20.56
C GLU A 17 -9.48 3.01 20.55
N GLU A 18 -9.11 3.69 19.46
CA GLU A 18 -9.40 5.12 19.26
C GLU A 18 -10.80 5.36 18.66
N GLY A 19 -11.37 4.36 17.98
CA GLY A 19 -12.64 4.50 17.25
C GLY A 19 -12.51 5.34 15.99
N GLU A 20 -11.30 5.41 15.41
CA GLU A 20 -10.98 6.28 14.27
C GLU A 20 -10.69 5.50 12.98
N ILE A 21 -11.03 6.12 11.84
CA ILE A 21 -10.73 5.59 10.51
C ILE A 21 -9.54 6.34 9.93
N TYR A 22 -8.51 5.58 9.57
CA TYR A 22 -7.33 6.06 8.87
C TYR A 22 -7.38 5.66 7.41
N GLN A 23 -7.07 6.59 6.50
CA GLN A 23 -7.08 6.34 5.07
C GLN A 23 -5.70 6.58 4.46
N ALA A 24 -5.22 5.63 3.66
CA ALA A 24 -3.98 5.78 2.94
C ALA A 24 -4.11 6.80 1.80
N ALA A 25 -2.99 7.42 1.42
CA ALA A 25 -2.93 8.18 0.19
C ALA A 25 -3.29 7.27 -1.01
N VAL A 26 -4.18 7.75 -1.88
CA VAL A 26 -4.59 7.02 -3.07
C VAL A 26 -3.46 7.06 -4.10
N ARG A 27 -3.19 5.90 -4.69
CA ARG A 27 -2.23 5.70 -5.76
C ARG A 27 -3.01 5.57 -7.05
N GLU A 28 -2.91 6.57 -7.91
CA GLU A 28 -3.72 6.64 -9.12
C GLU A 28 -3.00 6.03 -10.34
N ASN A 29 -3.78 5.41 -11.22
CA ASN A 29 -3.33 4.89 -12.51
C ASN A 29 -2.10 3.96 -12.41
N ILE A 30 -2.17 2.97 -11.52
CA ILE A 30 -1.11 1.98 -11.34
C ILE A 30 -1.32 0.84 -12.33
N GLU A 31 -0.28 0.49 -13.07
CA GLU A 31 -0.24 -0.71 -13.90
C GLU A 31 -0.05 -1.94 -13.00
N ILE A 32 -0.82 -3.00 -13.24
CA ILE A 32 -0.85 -4.22 -12.44
C ILE A 32 -0.34 -5.39 -13.28
N ALA A 33 0.72 -6.05 -12.82
CA ALA A 33 1.25 -7.25 -13.48
C ALA A 33 0.57 -8.53 -12.96
N ASP A 34 0.36 -8.62 -11.65
CA ASP A 34 -0.35 -9.71 -10.98
C ASP A 34 -1.18 -9.12 -9.84
N ARG A 35 -2.40 -9.59 -9.61
CA ARG A 35 -3.27 -9.08 -8.54
C ARG A 35 -3.16 -9.90 -7.25
N THR A 36 -2.41 -10.99 -7.27
CA THR A 36 -2.29 -11.93 -6.17
C THR A 36 -1.45 -11.32 -5.03
N GLY A 37 -1.80 -11.61 -3.78
CA GLY A 37 -0.99 -11.20 -2.60
C GLY A 37 -1.17 -9.76 -2.11
N GLY A 38 -1.98 -8.93 -2.77
CA GLY A 38 -2.24 -7.54 -2.36
C GLY A 38 -2.81 -7.39 -0.94
N GLY A 39 -3.74 -8.27 -0.56
CA GLY A 39 -4.36 -8.25 0.78
C GLY A 39 -3.42 -8.73 1.89
N ASP A 40 -2.69 -9.82 1.65
CA ASP A 40 -1.71 -10.36 2.61
C ASP A 40 -0.53 -9.39 2.80
N SER A 41 -0.10 -8.74 1.72
CA SER A 41 0.91 -7.68 1.76
C SER A 41 0.40 -6.43 2.49
N PHE A 42 -0.87 -6.05 2.30
CA PHE A 42 -1.48 -4.99 3.10
C PHE A 42 -1.45 -5.32 4.60
N ALA A 43 -1.92 -6.52 4.97
CA ALA A 43 -1.96 -6.94 6.37
C ALA A 43 -0.54 -7.00 6.99
N SER A 44 0.42 -7.60 6.30
CA SER A 44 1.80 -7.68 6.78
C SER A 44 2.48 -6.31 6.88
N GLY A 45 2.23 -5.39 5.94
CA GLY A 45 2.71 -4.01 6.03
C GLY A 45 2.14 -3.23 7.23
N VAL A 46 0.85 -3.40 7.54
CA VAL A 46 0.23 -2.84 8.75
C VAL A 46 0.88 -3.41 10.01
N VAL A 47 0.99 -4.75 10.10
CA VAL A 47 1.58 -5.42 11.27
C VAL A 47 3.04 -4.99 11.47
N ALA A 48 3.84 -4.92 10.40
CA ALA A 48 5.23 -4.49 10.47
C ALA A 48 5.36 -3.06 11.01
N ALA A 49 4.54 -2.13 10.53
CA ALA A 49 4.53 -0.75 11.01
C ALA A 49 4.17 -0.64 12.50
N LEU A 50 3.14 -1.37 12.94
CA LEU A 50 2.73 -1.39 14.34
C LEU A 50 3.81 -2.01 15.25
N LEU A 51 4.46 -3.10 14.81
CA LEU A 51 5.58 -3.71 15.54
C LEU A 51 6.81 -2.79 15.62
N ASP A 52 7.00 -1.90 14.64
CA ASP A 52 8.01 -0.83 14.67
C ASP A 52 7.61 0.35 15.58
N GLY A 53 6.47 0.28 16.27
CA GLY A 53 5.98 1.34 17.16
C GLY A 53 5.36 2.53 16.45
N ARG A 54 4.97 2.38 15.17
CA ARG A 54 4.24 3.41 14.43
C ARG A 54 2.75 3.39 14.78
N GLY A 55 2.08 4.54 14.66
CA GLY A 55 0.63 4.63 14.86
C GLY A 55 -0.18 4.17 13.65
N ALA A 56 -1.50 4.03 13.83
CA ALA A 56 -2.43 3.56 12.80
C ALA A 56 -2.40 4.40 11.50
N ALA A 57 -2.20 5.72 11.62
CA ALA A 57 -2.04 6.64 10.49
C ALA A 57 -0.85 6.27 9.57
N ASP A 58 0.27 5.86 10.16
CA ASP A 58 1.44 5.40 9.41
C ASP A 58 1.24 3.96 8.91
N ALA A 59 0.65 3.10 9.76
CA ALA A 59 0.44 1.69 9.45
C ALA A 59 -0.45 1.50 8.20
N VAL A 60 -1.51 2.29 8.03
CA VAL A 60 -2.34 2.22 6.82
C VAL A 60 -1.56 2.60 5.55
N GLN A 61 -0.59 3.53 5.66
CA GLN A 61 0.25 3.90 4.52
C GLN A 61 1.19 2.76 4.14
N TRP A 62 1.79 2.10 5.13
CA TRP A 62 2.69 0.96 4.95
C TRP A 62 1.98 -0.22 4.33
N GLY A 63 0.80 -0.58 4.86
CA GLY A 63 -0.04 -1.62 4.25
C GLY A 63 -0.40 -1.28 2.81
N ALA A 64 -0.86 -0.06 2.54
CA ALA A 64 -1.23 0.34 1.19
C ALA A 64 -0.03 0.33 0.23
N ALA A 65 1.17 0.70 0.70
CA ALA A 65 2.40 0.65 -0.08
C ALA A 65 2.80 -0.78 -0.42
N HIS A 66 2.85 -1.68 0.58
CA HIS A 66 3.22 -3.07 0.34
C HIS A 66 2.18 -3.78 -0.56
N GLY A 67 0.90 -3.55 -0.31
CA GLY A 67 -0.20 -4.13 -1.09
C GLY A 67 -0.25 -3.71 -2.57
N ILE A 68 0.32 -2.56 -2.93
CA ILE A 68 0.47 -2.19 -4.35
C ILE A 68 1.77 -2.71 -4.95
N LEU A 69 2.88 -2.72 -4.19
CA LEU A 69 4.19 -3.13 -4.70
C LEU A 69 4.23 -4.62 -5.00
N VAL A 70 3.50 -5.45 -4.24
CA VAL A 70 3.39 -6.88 -4.54
C VAL A 70 2.74 -7.15 -5.90
N GLN A 71 1.94 -6.22 -6.44
CA GLN A 71 1.29 -6.39 -7.73
C GLN A 71 2.24 -6.25 -8.94
N GLU A 72 3.51 -5.91 -8.66
CA GLU A 72 4.63 -5.97 -9.61
C GLU A 72 5.42 -7.31 -9.50
N CYS A 73 5.12 -8.13 -8.47
CA CYS A 73 5.70 -9.46 -8.28
C CYS A 73 4.78 -10.52 -8.89
N ILE A 74 5.33 -11.52 -9.57
CA ILE A 74 4.54 -12.65 -10.08
C ILE A 74 4.28 -13.63 -8.93
N GLY A 75 3.01 -13.98 -8.68
CA GLY A 75 2.58 -14.82 -7.58
C GLY A 75 2.34 -14.06 -6.27
N ASP A 76 2.13 -14.81 -5.18
CA ASP A 76 1.80 -14.28 -3.84
C ASP A 76 3.02 -14.01 -2.95
N THR A 77 4.17 -14.59 -3.29
CA THR A 77 5.41 -14.40 -2.53
C THR A 77 6.08 -13.10 -2.93
N THR A 78 5.97 -12.11 -2.06
CA THR A 78 6.53 -10.78 -2.29
C THR A 78 8.06 -10.75 -2.21
N MET A 79 8.70 -10.04 -3.16
CA MET A 79 10.13 -9.69 -3.10
C MET A 79 10.36 -8.23 -2.63
N VAL A 80 9.30 -7.57 -2.18
CA VAL A 80 9.31 -6.17 -1.76
C VAL A 80 10.06 -6.02 -0.44
N THR A 81 10.99 -5.07 -0.39
CA THR A 81 11.75 -4.78 0.82
C THR A 81 11.11 -3.66 1.65
N ARG A 82 11.50 -3.54 2.92
CA ARG A 82 11.08 -2.42 3.78
C ARG A 82 11.43 -1.06 3.17
N ASP A 83 12.60 -0.93 2.57
CA ASP A 83 13.05 0.32 1.93
C ASP A 83 12.15 0.69 0.74
N ASP A 84 11.68 -0.29 -0.03
CA ASP A 84 10.71 -0.05 -1.11
C ASP A 84 9.37 0.47 -0.56
N VAL A 85 8.88 -0.12 0.53
CA VAL A 85 7.66 0.32 1.22
C VAL A 85 7.81 1.76 1.70
N GLU A 86 8.90 2.09 2.40
CA GLU A 86 9.13 3.43 2.93
C GLU A 86 9.26 4.48 1.84
N LYS A 87 9.99 4.17 0.75
CA LYS A 87 10.06 5.02 -0.44
C LYS A 87 8.69 5.24 -1.05
N GLU A 88 7.89 4.19 -1.12
CA GLU A 88 6.57 4.29 -1.71
C GLU A 88 5.57 5.07 -0.85
N VAL A 89 5.63 4.94 0.47
CA VAL A 89 4.87 5.81 1.38
C VAL A 89 5.26 7.27 1.15
N ALA A 90 6.57 7.56 1.13
CA ALA A 90 7.06 8.91 0.92
C ALA A 90 6.62 9.49 -0.44
N ARG A 91 6.62 8.67 -1.50
CA ARG A 91 6.12 9.07 -2.83
C ARG A 91 4.62 9.34 -2.80
N ALA A 92 3.82 8.44 -2.24
CA ALA A 92 2.36 8.55 -2.21
C ALA A 92 1.90 9.80 -1.44
N LEU A 93 2.55 10.12 -0.32
CA LEU A 93 2.24 11.31 0.48
C LEU A 93 2.62 12.64 -0.20
N LYS A 94 3.63 12.65 -1.08
CA LYS A 94 4.09 13.86 -1.78
C LYS A 94 3.23 14.25 -2.98
N GLY A 95 2.40 13.35 -3.49
CA GLY A 95 1.60 13.62 -4.68
C GLY A 95 0.82 12.42 -5.16
N GLY A 96 -0.18 12.00 -4.38
CA GLY A 96 -1.11 10.87 -4.60
C GLY A 96 -2.01 11.00 -5.85
N GLY A 97 -1.39 11.27 -7.00
CA GLY A 97 -2.01 11.43 -8.32
C GLY A 97 -0.99 11.54 -9.47
N VAL A 98 0.31 11.53 -9.20
CA VAL A 98 1.32 11.40 -10.26
C VAL A 98 1.37 9.93 -10.69
N SER A 99 0.87 9.69 -11.91
CA SER A 99 0.90 8.42 -12.64
C SER A 99 2.14 7.62 -12.27
N ALA A 100 1.93 6.44 -11.67
CA ALA A 100 3.00 5.48 -11.49
C ALA A 100 3.28 4.79 -12.82
N LEU A 101 3.82 5.55 -13.78
CA LEU A 101 4.88 4.99 -14.60
C LEU A 101 6.11 5.02 -13.70
N ARG A 102 6.25 3.98 -12.86
CA ARG A 102 7.55 3.66 -12.29
C ARG A 102 8.42 3.04 -13.38
#